data_AF-A0A1Y3WK78-F1
#
_entry.id   AF-A0A1Y3WK78-F1
#
_cell.length_a   1.000
_cell.length_b   1.000
_cell.length_c   1.000
_cell.angle_alpha   90.00
_cell.angle_beta   90.00
_cell.angle_gamma   90.00
#
_symmetry.space_group_name_H-M   'P 1'
#
loop_
_entity.id
_entity.type
_entity.pdbx_description
1 polymer ?
#
loop_
_entity_poly.entity_id
_entity_poly.type
_entity_poly.pdbx_seq_one_letter_code
_entity_poly.pdbx_strand_id
1 'polypeptide(L)' 'MKNFTYEEVNLMALYNTGNRERLIEVLTEMRSYLTWLEMELRDLTDSTLDKLASMTDAEFDALELYPDFI' A
#
# COMPACT_ATOMS: atom_id res chain seq x y z
N MET A 1 -6.84 14.58 -5.75
CA MET A 1 -7.07 13.27 -5.12
C MET A 1 -6.74 12.20 -6.14
N LYS A 2 -5.48 11.73 -6.16
CA LYS A 2 -5.12 10.54 -6.94
C LYS A 2 -5.50 9.35 -6.06
N ASN A 3 -6.71 8.85 -6.28
CA ASN A 3 -7.37 7.86 -5.42
C ASN A 3 -6.68 6.50 -5.57
N PHE A 4 -6.37 5.89 -4.44
CA PHE A 4 -6.03 4.47 -4.39
C PHE A 4 -7.21 3.65 -4.93
N THR A 5 -6.91 2.52 -5.59
CA THR A 5 -7.94 1.55 -5.95
C THR A 5 -8.39 0.77 -4.72
N TYR A 6 -9.48 0.03 -4.83
CA TYR A 6 -9.97 -0.83 -3.75
C TYR A 6 -8.91 -1.87 -3.34
N GLU A 7 -8.23 -2.46 -4.32
CA GLU A 7 -7.17 -3.45 -4.09
C GLU A 7 -5.97 -2.84 -3.36
N GLU A 8 -5.58 -1.61 -3.70
CA GLU A 8 -4.49 -0.90 -3.03
C GLU A 8 -4.86 -0.54 -1.60
N VAL A 9 -6.10 -0.07 -1.37
CA VAL A 9 -6.61 0.22 -0.02
C VAL A 9 -6.62 -1.05 0.83
N ASN A 10 -7.11 -2.17 0.29
CA ASN A 10 -7.10 -3.46 0.98
C ASN A 10 -5.70 -3.95 1.26
N LEU A 11 -4.78 -3.85 0.29
CA LEU A 11 -3.38 -4.19 0.49
C LEU A 11 -2.79 -3.36 1.65
N MET A 12 -2.99 -2.04 1.62
CA MET A 12 -2.51 -1.16 2.69
C MET A 12 -3.13 -1.53 4.03
N ALA A 13 -4.44 -1.79 4.11
CA ALA A 13 -5.12 -2.14 5.35
C ALA A 13 -4.57 -3.43 6.00
N LEU A 14 -4.13 -4.41 5.21
CA LEU A 14 -3.50 -5.64 5.70
C LEU A 14 -2.12 -5.40 6.33
N TYR A 15 -1.36 -4.43 5.82
CA TYR A 15 0.02 -4.14 6.24
C TYR A 15 0.16 -2.84 7.03
N ASN A 16 -0.94 -2.10 7.25
CA ASN A 16 -0.90 -0.79 7.90
C ASN A 16 -0.49 -0.91 9.36
N THR A 17 0.52 -0.11 9.73
CA THR A 17 1.03 0.00 11.09
C THR A 17 0.71 1.35 11.73
N GLY A 18 -0.08 2.18 11.05
CA GLY A 18 -0.48 3.52 11.50
C GLY A 18 0.50 4.63 11.13
N ASN A 19 1.53 4.35 10.34
CA ASN A 19 2.51 5.34 9.88
C ASN A 19 2.88 5.09 8.40
N ARG A 20 2.88 6.16 7.59
CA ARG A 20 3.12 6.10 6.14
C ARG A 20 4.50 5.55 5.81
N GLU A 21 5.55 6.05 6.46
CA GLU A 21 6.94 5.61 6.21
C GLU A 21 7.09 4.14 6.57
N ARG A 22 6.54 3.71 7.71
CA ARG A 22 6.59 2.32 8.13
C ARG A 22 5.82 1.40 7.19
N LEU A 23 4.68 1.83 6.66
CA LEU A 23 3.94 1.08 5.64
C LEU A 23 4.76 0.93 4.35
N ILE A 24 5.43 2.00 3.89
CA ILE A 24 6.34 1.95 2.74
C ILE A 24 7.45 0.93 2.97
N GLU A 25 8.07 0.92 4.15
CA GLU A 25 9.11 -0.05 4.51
C GLU A 25 8.60 -1.49 4.43
N VAL A 26 7.45 -1.78 5.05
CA VAL A 26 6.84 -3.12 5.06
C VAL A 26 6.48 -3.58 3.65
N LEU A 27 5.87 -2.71 2.84
CA LEU A 27 5.52 -3.04 1.45
C LEU A 27 6.76 -3.21 0.57
N THR A 28 7.82 -2.43 0.80
CA THR A 28 9.11 -2.58 0.10
C THR A 28 9.76 -3.92 0.43
N GLU A 29 9.73 -4.31 1.71
CA GLU A 29 10.22 -5.61 2.14
C GLU A 29 9.41 -6.74 1.49
N MET A 30 8.07 -6.67 1.56
CA MET A 30 7.17 -7.63 0.94
C MET A 30 7.43 -7.77 -0.57
N ARG A 31 7.59 -6.63 -1.26
CA ARG A 31 7.90 -6.55 -2.69
C ARG A 31 9.20 -7.24 -3.09
N SER A 32 10.16 -7.36 -2.16
CA SER A 32 11.43 -8.05 -2.39
C SER A 32 11.29 -9.58 -2.42
N TYR A 33 10.27 -10.13 -1.75
CA TYR A 33 9.99 -11.56 -1.75
C TYR A 33 9.18 -12.02 -2.96
N LEU A 34 8.40 -11.11 -3.57
CA LEU A 34 7.56 -11.43 -4.73
C LEU A 34 8.40 -11.75 -5.96
N THR A 35 8.04 -12.81 -6.66
CA THR A 35 8.72 -13.28 -7.88
C THR A 35 7.94 -12.92 -9.15
N TRP A 36 8.49 -13.26 -10.31
CA TRP A 36 7.82 -13.05 -11.60
C TRP A 36 6.49 -13.80 -11.75
N LEU A 37 6.27 -14.85 -10.93
CA LEU A 37 5.00 -15.58 -10.89
C LEU A 37 3.87 -14.77 -10.24
N GLU A 38 4.21 -13.81 -9.37
CA GLU A 38 3.27 -12.96 -8.65
C GLU A 38 3.17 -11.57 -9.29
N MET A 39 3.22 -11.49 -10.62
CA MET A 39 3.26 -10.24 -11.39
C MET A 39 2.15 -9.26 -10.98
N GLU A 40 0.92 -9.72 -10.85
CA GLU A 40 -0.22 -8.87 -10.49
C GLU A 40 -0.06 -8.23 -9.10
N LEU A 41 0.38 -9.01 -8.10
CA LEU A 41 0.63 -8.49 -6.75
C LEU A 41 1.87 -7.57 -6.73
N ARG A 42 2.88 -7.85 -7.57
CA ARG A 42 4.04 -6.96 -7.73
C ARG A 42 3.62 -5.60 -8.28
N ASP A 43 2.85 -5.59 -9.36
CA ASP A 43 2.38 -4.36 -10.00
C ASP A 43 1.47 -3.56 -9.06
N LEU A 44 0.59 -4.26 -8.32
CA LEU A 44 -0.24 -3.64 -7.28
C LEU A 44 0.62 -2.99 -6.18
N THR A 45 1.64 -3.70 -5.69
CA THR A 45 2.53 -3.21 -4.64
C THR A 45 3.37 -2.04 -5.13
N ASP A 46 3.90 -2.11 -6.35
CA ASP A 46 4.69 -1.03 -6.97
C ASP A 46 3.82 0.24 -7.16
N SER A 47 2.61 0.10 -7.69
CA SER A 47 1.66 1.22 -7.82
C SER A 47 1.30 1.85 -6.46
N THR A 48 1.10 1.01 -5.43
CA THR A 48 0.81 1.47 -4.06
C THR A 48 1.99 2.26 -3.49
N LEU A 49 3.22 1.74 -3.64
CA LEU A 49 4.44 2.39 -3.17
C LEU A 49 4.67 3.75 -3.83
N ASP A 50 4.49 3.84 -5.16
CA ASP A 50 4.64 5.09 -5.90
C ASP A 50 3.65 6.17 -5.40
N LYS A 51 2.41 5.77 -5.13
CA LYS A 51 1.38 6.68 -4.61
C LYS A 51 1.72 7.14 -3.18
N LEU A 52 2.11 6.21 -2.30
CA LEU A 52 2.53 6.50 -0.91
C LEU A 52 3.77 7.41 -0.86
N ALA A 53 4.72 7.23 -1.78
CA ALA A 53 5.90 8.08 -1.88
C ALA A 53 5.56 9.49 -2.39
N SER A 54 4.53 9.61 -3.23
CA SER A 54 4.09 10.90 -3.80
C SER A 54 3.18 11.73 -2.90
N MET A 55 2.73 11.17 -1.77
CA MET A 55 1.78 11.81 -0.86
C MET A 55 2.41 12.23 0.47
N THR A 56 1.74 13.16 1.15
CA THR A 56 2.13 13.66 2.47
C THR A 56 1.56 12.80 3.59
N ASP A 57 2.14 12.90 4.79
CA ASP A 57 1.61 12.22 5.98
C ASP A 57 0.17 12.68 6.30
N ALA A 58 -0.14 13.96 6.11
CA ALA A 58 -1.49 14.49 6.32
C ALA A 58 -2.54 13.90 5.35
N GLU A 59 -2.15 13.64 4.10
CA GLU A 59 -3.01 12.95 3.13
C GLU A 59 -3.17 11.46 3.48
N PHE A 60 -2.13 10.84 4.03
CA PHE A 60 -2.17 9.46 4.49
C PHE A 60 -3.07 9.30 5.72
N ASP A 61 -2.98 10.19 6.70
CA ASP A 61 -3.83 10.18 7.92
C ASP A 61 -5.32 10.37 7.60
N ALA A 62 -5.63 10.94 6.44
CA ALA A 62 -7.01 11.07 5.94
C ALA A 62 -7.53 9.81 5.24
N LEU A 63 -6.69 8.79 5.00
CA LEU A 63 -7.11 7.52 4.42
C LEU A 63 -7.83 6.65 5.46
N GLU A 64 -9.02 6.19 5.09
CA GLU A 64 -9.77 5.22 5.88
C GLU A 64 -9.32 3.80 5.53
N LEU A 65 -8.20 3.36 6.14
CA LEU A 65 -7.64 2.02 5.96
C LEU A 65 -8.29 1.02 6.93
N TYR A 66 -9.53 0.64 6.64
CA TYR A 66 -10.22 -0.41 7.38
C TYR A 66 -10.05 -1.76 6.67
N PRO A 67 -9.54 -2.80 7.35
CA PRO A 67 -9.47 -4.12 6.74
C PRO A 67 -10.89 -4.66 6.51
N ASP A 68 -11.20 -4.93 5.24
CA ASP A 68 -12.49 -5.46 4.83
C ASP A 68 -12.48 -6.99 5.02
N PHE A 69 -12.86 -7.45 6.23
CA PHE A 69 -13.03 -8.86 6.56
C PHE A 69 -14.49 -9.29 6.29
N ILE A 70 -14.92 -9.29 5.02
CA ILE A 70 -16.20 -9.91 4.61
C ILE A 70 -15.98 -11.38 4.27
#